data_AF-A0A957UC29-F1
#
_entry.id   AF-A0A957UC29-F1
#
_cell.length_a   1.000
_cell.length_b   1.000
_cell.length_c   1.000
_cell.angle_alpha   90.00
_cell.angle_beta   90.00
_cell.angle_gamma   90.00
#
_symmetry.space_group_name_H-M   'P 1'
#
loop_
_entity.id
_entity.type
_entity.pdbx_description
1 polymer ?
#
loop_
_entity_poly.entity_id
_entity_poly.type
_entity_poly.pdbx_seq_one_letter_code
_entity_poly.pdbx_strand_id
1 'polypeptide(L)'
;MSAELTPAMRHTIETLAQRRMIAPVLLFLSGHRPLLFFAGQGLALTAPLAGLLGSSTLDDWADLLSHPDGPVVLHDALAEAEQ
;
A
#
# COMPACT_ATOMS: atom_id res chain seq x y z
N MET A 1 11.63 12.97 -2.96
CA MET A 1 11.89 11.54 -3.20
C MET A 1 10.61 10.98 -3.77
N SER A 2 10.64 10.38 -4.94
CA SER A 2 9.47 9.77 -5.57
C SER A 2 8.98 8.58 -4.73
N ALA A 3 7.68 8.34 -4.67
CA ALA A 3 7.15 7.14 -4.01
C ALA A 3 7.62 5.88 -4.78
N GLU A 4 8.23 4.92 -4.10
CA GLU A 4 8.71 3.67 -4.68
C GLU A 4 8.17 2.47 -3.90
N LEU A 5 7.88 1.37 -4.60
CA LEU A 5 7.38 0.14 -3.99
C LEU A 5 8.52 -0.74 -3.49
N THR A 6 8.50 -1.07 -2.19
CA THR A 6 9.46 -1.98 -1.59
C THR A 6 9.20 -3.44 -2.02
N PRO A 7 10.18 -4.35 -1.88
CA PRO A 7 9.99 -5.76 -2.21
C PRO A 7 8.83 -6.42 -1.42
N ALA A 8 8.63 -6.02 -0.17
CA ALA A 8 7.52 -6.53 0.66
C ALA A 8 6.14 -6.12 0.11
N MET A 9 6.03 -4.89 -0.41
CA MET A 9 4.81 -4.42 -1.07
C MET A 9 4.54 -5.17 -2.36
N ARG A 10 5.58 -5.39 -3.19
CA ARG A 10 5.46 -6.17 -4.43
C ARG A 10 4.99 -7.60 -4.14
N HIS A 11 5.54 -8.24 -3.12
CA HIS A 11 5.10 -9.56 -2.69
C HIS A 11 3.61 -9.58 -2.25
N THR A 12 3.15 -8.51 -1.62
CA THR A 12 1.73 -8.35 -1.25
C THR A 12 0.85 -8.22 -2.49
N ILE A 13 1.26 -7.42 -3.48
CA ILE A 13 0.56 -7.28 -4.77
C ILE A 13 0.48 -8.63 -5.49
N GLU A 14 1.58 -9.38 -5.57
CA GLU A 14 1.60 -10.73 -6.15
C GLU A 14 0.65 -11.68 -5.42
N THR A 15 0.61 -11.61 -4.09
CA THR A 15 -0.31 -12.44 -3.28
C THR A 15 -1.77 -12.08 -3.56
N LEU A 16 -2.09 -10.80 -3.77
CA LEU A 16 -3.42 -10.35 -4.17
C LEU A 16 -3.79 -10.84 -5.56
N ALA A 17 -2.85 -10.81 -6.52
CA ALA A 17 -3.03 -11.33 -7.87
C ALA A 17 -3.32 -12.83 -7.86
N GLN A 18 -2.51 -13.61 -7.13
CA GLN A 18 -2.73 -15.06 -6.95
C GLN A 18 -4.11 -15.37 -6.36
N ARG A 19 -4.65 -14.49 -5.52
CA ARG A 19 -5.97 -14.62 -4.88
C ARG A 19 -7.12 -14.01 -5.69
N ARG A 20 -6.87 -13.47 -6.90
CA ARG A 20 -7.85 -12.74 -7.73
C ARG A 20 -8.50 -11.56 -7.00
N MET A 21 -7.72 -10.89 -6.15
CA MET A 21 -8.16 -9.75 -5.33
C MET A 21 -7.74 -8.39 -5.90
N ILE A 22 -7.10 -8.35 -7.08
CA ILE A 22 -6.60 -7.10 -7.66
C ILE A 22 -7.75 -6.14 -8.01
N ALA A 23 -8.73 -6.59 -8.80
CA ALA A 23 -9.91 -5.79 -9.18
C ALA A 23 -10.65 -5.16 -7.99
N PRO A 24 -11.05 -5.91 -6.93
CA PRO A 24 -11.72 -5.30 -5.79
C PRO A 24 -10.82 -4.34 -5.01
N VAL A 25 -9.52 -4.59 -4.94
CA VAL A 25 -8.57 -3.65 -4.30
C VAL A 25 -8.44 -2.38 -5.13
N LEU A 26 -8.30 -2.46 -6.45
CA LEU A 26 -8.28 -1.30 -7.36
C LEU A 26 -9.55 -0.46 -7.23
N LEU A 27 -10.72 -1.10 -7.18
CA LEU A 27 -12.00 -0.42 -6.98
C LEU A 27 -12.04 0.29 -5.62
N PHE A 28 -11.58 -0.38 -4.55
CA PHE A 28 -11.54 0.19 -3.21
C PHE A 28 -10.63 1.43 -3.18
N LEU A 29 -9.40 1.33 -3.71
CA LEU A 29 -8.43 2.42 -3.74
C LEU A 29 -8.95 3.62 -4.55
N SER A 30 -9.53 3.36 -5.72
CA SER A 30 -10.08 4.40 -6.60
C SER A 30 -11.27 5.12 -5.97
N GLY A 31 -12.15 4.38 -5.29
CA GLY A 31 -13.33 4.94 -4.62
C GLY A 31 -13.02 5.70 -3.32
N HIS A 32 -11.87 5.42 -2.68
CA HIS A 32 -11.54 5.93 -1.35
C HIS A 32 -10.22 6.71 -1.33
N ARG A 33 -9.81 7.31 -2.44
CA ARG A 33 -8.54 8.04 -2.55
C ARG A 33 -8.26 9.02 -1.39
N PRO A 34 -9.23 9.83 -0.89
CA PRO A 34 -9.00 10.70 0.26
C PRO A 34 -8.70 9.94 1.57
N LEU A 35 -9.25 8.73 1.74
CA LEU A 35 -9.02 7.91 2.93
C LEU A 35 -7.63 7.27 2.94
N LEU A 36 -6.96 7.14 1.79
CA LEU A 36 -5.63 6.54 1.72
C LEU A 36 -4.61 7.33 2.53
N PHE A 37 -4.69 8.66 2.51
CA PHE A 37 -3.85 9.50 3.37
C PHE A 37 -4.10 9.20 4.85
N PHE A 38 -5.37 9.16 5.28
CA PHE A 38 -5.72 8.83 6.67
C PHE A 38 -5.30 7.40 7.05
N ALA A 39 -5.39 6.45 6.12
CA ALA A 39 -4.89 5.09 6.32
C ALA A 39 -3.38 5.09 6.53
N GLY A 40 -2.61 5.84 5.73
CA GLY A 40 -1.17 6.03 5.91
C GLY A 40 -0.83 6.61 7.29
N GLN A 41 -1.56 7.63 7.73
CA GLN A 41 -1.38 8.21 9.07
C GLN A 41 -1.75 7.22 10.19
N GLY A 42 -2.83 6.45 10.03
CA GLY A 42 -3.21 5.40 10.98
C GLY A 42 -2.15 4.30 11.07
N LEU A 43 -1.55 3.92 9.94
CA LEU A 43 -0.42 2.99 9.91
C LEU A 43 0.80 3.58 10.60
N ALA A 44 1.15 4.85 10.35
CA ALA A 44 2.27 5.51 11.03
C ALA A 44 2.11 5.52 12.56
N LEU A 45 0.88 5.70 13.06
CA LEU A 45 0.57 5.65 14.50
C LEU A 45 0.76 4.25 15.09
N THR A 46 0.54 3.20 14.31
CA THR A 46 0.60 1.81 14.76
C THR A 46 1.93 1.12 14.42
N ALA A 47 2.72 1.69 13.52
CA ALA A 47 3.99 1.14 13.07
C ALA A 47 5.01 0.92 14.20
N PRO A 48 5.15 1.81 15.22
CA PRO A 48 6.04 1.54 16.35
C PRO A 48 5.68 0.25 17.10
N LEU A 49 4.40 -0.09 17.19
CA LEU A 49 3.95 -1.35 17.81
C LEU A 49 4.33 -2.57 16.95
N ALA A 50 4.25 -2.45 15.62
CA ALA A 50 4.72 -3.50 14.73
C ALA A 50 6.26 -3.66 14.79
N GLY A 51 6.99 -2.56 14.93
CA GLY A 51 8.44 -2.58 15.15
C GLY A 51 8.83 -3.33 16.42
N LEU A 52 8.08 -3.15 17.51
CA LEU A 52 8.25 -3.94 18.74
C LEU A 52 7.98 -5.44 18.55
N LEU A 53 7.14 -5.79 17.58
CA LEU A 53 6.84 -7.18 17.18
C LEU A 53 7.79 -7.71 16.10
N GLY A 54 8.80 -6.93 15.70
CA GLY A 54 9.82 -7.33 14.72
C GLY A 54 9.42 -7.14 13.25
N SER A 55 8.37 -6.37 12.96
CA SER A 55 7.91 -6.08 11.60
C SER A 55 8.11 -4.61 11.25
N SER A 56 8.86 -4.34 10.17
CA SER A 56 9.04 -2.98 9.61
C SER A 56 8.11 -2.70 8.43
N THR A 57 7.32 -3.67 7.99
CA THR A 57 6.50 -3.55 6.78
C THR A 57 5.44 -2.45 6.89
N LEU A 58 4.97 -2.13 8.10
CA LEU A 58 3.97 -1.08 8.29
C LEU A 58 4.52 0.33 8.04
N ASP A 59 5.81 0.55 8.32
CA ASP A 59 6.46 1.84 8.04
C ASP A 59 6.46 2.12 6.54
N ASP A 60 6.85 1.13 5.72
CA ASP A 60 6.82 1.24 4.26
C ASP A 60 5.42 1.65 3.75
N TRP A 61 4.37 0.96 4.23
CA TRP A 61 2.99 1.26 3.83
C TRP A 61 2.50 2.62 4.32
N ALA A 62 2.87 3.00 5.53
CA ALA A 62 2.56 4.33 6.07
C ALA A 62 3.17 5.43 5.21
N ASP A 63 4.43 5.27 4.83
CA ASP A 63 5.17 6.21 3.99
C ASP A 63 4.56 6.32 2.59
N LEU A 64 4.29 5.17 1.93
CA LEU A 64 3.68 5.17 0.60
C LEU A 64 2.31 5.84 0.61
N LEU A 65 1.42 5.49 1.54
CA LEU A 65 0.05 6.01 1.54
C LEU A 65 -0.05 7.46 2.01
N SER A 66 0.92 7.94 2.79
CA SER A 66 1.01 9.35 3.20
C SER A 66 1.64 10.24 2.14
N HIS A 67 2.33 9.66 1.14
CA HIS A 67 2.96 10.40 0.06
C HIS A 67 1.93 10.87 -0.97
N PRO A 68 2.04 12.12 -1.49
CA PRO A 68 1.08 12.65 -2.47
C PRO A 68 0.94 11.78 -3.73
N ASP A 69 2.05 11.21 -4.20
CA ASP A 69 2.09 10.38 -5.42
C ASP A 69 1.95 8.88 -5.12
N GLY A 70 2.03 8.45 -3.86
CA GLY A 70 2.05 7.04 -3.50
C GLY A 70 0.78 6.25 -3.86
N PRO A 71 -0.43 6.81 -3.70
CA PRO A 71 -1.65 6.18 -4.19
C PRO A 71 -1.66 5.93 -5.70
N VAL A 72 -1.03 6.80 -6.49
CA VAL A 72 -0.93 6.63 -7.95
C VAL A 72 0.06 5.49 -8.26
N VAL A 73 1.23 5.50 -7.63
CA VAL A 73 2.23 4.44 -7.77
C VAL A 73 1.67 3.07 -7.38
N LEU A 74 0.89 3.01 -6.29
CA LEU A 74 0.22 1.77 -5.86
C LEU A 74 -0.85 1.31 -6.85
N HIS A 75 -1.67 2.24 -7.34
CA HIS A 75 -2.70 1.95 -8.33
C HIS A 75 -2.09 1.37 -9.61
N ASP A 76 -1.04 2.00 -10.15
CA ASP A 76 -0.43 1.58 -11.41
C ASP A 76 0.21 0.19 -11.30
N ALA A 77 0.87 -0.10 -10.17
CA ALA A 77 1.44 -1.42 -9.95
C ALA A 77 0.37 -2.52 -9.76
N LEU A 78 -0.76 -2.19 -9.14
CA LEU A 78 -1.91 -3.11 -9.06
C LEU A 78 -2.54 -3.33 -10.44
N ALA A 79 -2.67 -2.28 -11.25
CA ALA A 79 -3.19 -2.38 -12.61
C ALA A 79 -2.27 -3.18 -13.53
N GLU A 80 -0.95 -3.04 -13.40
CA GLU A 80 0.04 -3.86 -14.09
C GLU A 80 -0.10 -5.34 -13.70
N ALA A 81 -0.32 -5.63 -12.41
CA ALA A 81 -0.49 -6.99 -11.91
C ALA A 81 -1.86 -7.63 -12.22
N GLU A 82 -2.82 -6.88 -12.77
CA GLU A 82 -4.11 -7.40 -13.22
C GLU A 82 -4.04 -8.05 -14.61
N GLN A 83 -3.06 -7.64 -15.42
CA GLN A 83 -2.88 -8.05 -16.82
C GLN A 83 -2.26 -9.45 -16.96
#